data_AF-A0A963FR33-F1
#
_entry.id   AF-A0A963FR33-F1
#
_cell.length_a   1.000
_cell.length_b   1.000
_cell.length_c   1.000
_cell.angle_alpha   90.00
_cell.angle_beta   90.00
_cell.angle_gamma   90.00
#
_symmetry.space_group_name_H-M   'P 1'
#
loop_
_entity.id
_entity.type
_entity.pdbx_description
1 polymer ?
#
loop_
_entity_poly.entity_id
_entity_poly.type
_entity_poly.pdbx_seq_one_letter_code
_entity_poly.pdbx_strand_id
1 'polypeptide(L)'
;MDKRRAWAGERIGALAMACPEALELARLLSPAVRLESALIRTFRLELLPGSGPWIESRLWFSPLVKSRNVASILLHQAVVEYLRGELTELWRDPAQRTRLRTARMLMAEVHRDLSPALLLEEQVVWAAVAGDLDEIDRELAPAVKALLSSGERPGLVAWAGQALARLPEAAFGTNAGQALRRIAARADEARDAASGGTGEVQEMTQLLGELPRVRIGVARRGSLLQLGTLSPPAPHLIPLPDTAPRLVDLQWEVD
;
A
#
# COMPACT_ATOMS: atom_id res chain seq x y z
N MET A 1 15.29 -18.49 4.06
CA MET A 1 15.35 -17.18 3.39
C MET A 1 14.00 -16.92 2.75
N ASP A 2 13.28 -15.86 3.12
CA ASP A 2 11.92 -15.60 2.66
C ASP A 2 11.88 -15.46 1.12
N LYS A 3 11.05 -16.25 0.43
CA LYS A 3 10.90 -16.22 -1.03
C LYS A 3 10.60 -14.79 -1.54
N ARG A 4 9.87 -13.98 -0.75
CA ARG A 4 9.57 -12.58 -1.07
C ARG A 4 10.81 -11.70 -1.09
N ARG A 5 11.73 -11.89 -0.12
CA ARG A 5 12.97 -11.13 -0.04
C ARG A 5 13.94 -11.49 -1.17
N ALA A 6 14.02 -12.76 -1.54
CA ALA A 6 14.82 -13.20 -2.68
C ALA A 6 14.30 -12.62 -4.01
N TRP A 7 12.98 -12.66 -4.22
CA TRP A 7 12.34 -12.04 -5.38
C TRP A 7 12.60 -10.52 -5.45
N ALA A 8 12.49 -9.81 -4.32
CA ALA A 8 12.73 -8.37 -4.28
C ALA A 8 14.20 -8.05 -4.63
N GLY A 9 15.15 -8.77 -4.04
CA GLY A 9 16.57 -8.61 -4.34
C GLY A 9 16.91 -8.84 -5.81
N GLU A 10 16.31 -9.84 -6.45
CA GLU A 10 16.51 -10.10 -7.89
C GLU A 10 16.01 -8.94 -8.76
N ARG A 11 14.80 -8.42 -8.48
CA ARG A 11 14.23 -7.29 -9.24
C ARG A 11 15.00 -5.98 -9.02
N ILE A 12 15.44 -5.75 -7.79
CA ILE A 12 16.30 -4.61 -7.43
C ILE A 12 17.63 -4.72 -8.17
N GLY A 13 18.28 -5.89 -8.15
CA GLY A 13 19.53 -6.13 -8.86
C GLY A 13 19.40 -5.94 -10.38
N ALA A 14 18.29 -6.40 -10.96
CA ALA A 14 18.01 -6.18 -12.38
C ALA A 14 17.88 -4.69 -12.72
N LEU A 15 17.18 -3.90 -11.90
CA LEU A 15 17.10 -2.45 -12.11
C LEU A 15 18.45 -1.77 -11.88
N ALA A 16 19.22 -2.19 -10.86
CA ALA A 16 20.55 -1.66 -10.57
C ALA A 16 21.49 -1.80 -11.78
N MET A 17 21.47 -2.96 -12.44
CA MET A 17 22.30 -3.20 -13.63
C MET A 17 21.82 -2.40 -14.85
N ALA A 18 20.50 -2.24 -15.01
CA ALA A 18 19.93 -1.58 -16.18
C ALA A 18 19.93 -0.04 -16.08
N CYS A 19 19.72 0.50 -14.88
CA CYS A 19 19.68 1.92 -14.58
C CYS A 19 19.87 2.17 -13.06
N PRO A 20 21.13 2.34 -12.62
CA PRO A 20 21.45 2.64 -11.22
C PRO A 20 20.73 3.88 -10.68
N GLU A 21 20.54 4.91 -11.50
CA GLU A 21 19.92 6.18 -11.11
C GLU A 21 18.43 6.03 -10.85
N ALA A 22 17.73 5.17 -11.60
CA ALA A 22 16.31 4.87 -11.34
C ALA A 22 16.14 4.05 -10.06
N LEU A 23 17.10 3.17 -9.74
CA LEU A 23 17.11 2.49 -8.44
C LEU A 23 17.35 3.47 -7.30
N GLU A 24 18.31 4.39 -7.45
CA GLU A 24 18.57 5.43 -6.46
C GLU A 24 17.34 6.31 -6.22
N LEU A 25 16.63 6.69 -7.29
CA LEU A 25 15.36 7.40 -7.19
C LEU A 25 14.31 6.56 -6.43
N ALA A 26 14.16 5.28 -6.76
CA ALA A 26 13.25 4.37 -6.06
C ALA A 26 13.58 4.25 -4.56
N ARG A 27 14.88 4.17 -4.23
CA ARG A 27 15.37 4.08 -2.86
C ARG A 27 14.97 5.31 -2.05
N LEU A 28 15.27 6.51 -2.55
CA LEU A 28 14.92 7.77 -1.88
C LEU A 28 13.40 7.95 -1.71
N LEU A 29 12.62 7.42 -2.64
CA LEU A 29 11.16 7.48 -2.63
C LEU A 29 10.49 6.39 -1.79
N SER A 30 11.20 5.34 -1.38
CA SER A 30 10.64 4.20 -0.63
C SER A 30 9.92 4.55 0.69
N PRO A 31 10.18 5.70 1.35
CA PRO A 31 9.39 6.12 2.50
C PRO A 31 7.94 6.53 2.19
N ALA A 32 7.66 6.95 0.96
CA ALA A 32 6.35 7.47 0.57
C ALA A 32 5.27 6.38 0.57
N VAL A 33 4.04 6.77 0.90
CA VAL A 33 2.86 5.87 0.85
C VAL A 33 2.36 5.63 -0.58
N ARG A 34 2.64 6.57 -1.48
CA ARG A 34 2.36 6.50 -2.92
C ARG A 34 3.35 7.38 -3.68
N LEU A 35 3.59 7.05 -4.95
CA LEU A 35 4.56 7.76 -5.79
C LEU A 35 3.86 8.45 -6.97
N GLU A 36 3.55 9.72 -6.82
CA GLU A 36 3.00 10.57 -7.88
C GLU A 36 4.08 11.08 -8.82
N SER A 37 3.67 11.39 -10.06
CA SER A 37 4.57 12.02 -11.04
C SER A 37 5.23 13.30 -10.52
N ALA A 38 4.53 14.10 -9.71
CA ALA A 38 5.08 15.32 -9.12
C ALA A 38 6.18 15.00 -8.11
N LEU A 39 5.96 14.05 -7.20
CA LEU A 39 6.95 13.62 -6.20
C LEU A 39 8.20 13.04 -6.88
N ILE A 40 8.00 12.13 -7.83
CA ILE A 40 9.09 11.49 -8.60
C ILE A 40 9.96 12.56 -9.28
N ARG A 41 9.32 13.53 -9.93
CA ARG A 41 10.03 14.61 -10.63
C ARG A 41 10.77 15.54 -9.69
N THR A 42 10.15 15.95 -8.58
CA THR A 42 10.79 16.78 -7.56
C THR A 42 12.04 16.08 -7.01
N PHE A 43 11.94 14.79 -6.69
CA PHE A 43 13.09 14.02 -6.21
C PHE A 43 14.19 13.91 -7.24
N ARG A 44 13.87 13.69 -8.52
CA ARG A 44 14.88 13.69 -9.57
C ARG A 44 15.56 15.06 -9.66
N LEU A 45 14.80 16.15 -9.75
CA LEU A 45 15.35 17.49 -9.96
C LEU A 45 16.26 17.91 -8.80
N GLU A 46 15.83 17.66 -7.56
CA GLU A 46 16.52 18.17 -6.37
C GLU A 46 17.61 17.23 -5.83
N LEU A 47 17.44 15.92 -5.94
CA LEU A 47 18.35 14.93 -5.34
C LEU A 47 19.19 14.16 -6.36
N LEU A 48 18.87 14.30 -7.65
CA LEU A 48 19.56 13.67 -8.79
C LEU A 48 19.69 14.66 -9.97
N PRO A 49 20.22 15.89 -9.78
CA PRO A 49 20.18 16.96 -10.77
C PRO A 49 20.91 16.62 -12.10
N GLY A 50 21.82 15.66 -12.09
CA GLY A 50 22.50 15.16 -13.30
C GLY A 50 21.70 14.10 -14.09
N SER A 51 20.58 13.62 -13.57
CA SER A 51 19.79 12.56 -14.20
C SER A 51 18.74 13.12 -15.16
N GLY A 52 18.66 12.51 -16.34
CA GLY A 52 17.64 12.84 -17.34
C GLY A 52 16.23 12.35 -16.96
N PRO A 53 15.16 12.92 -17.54
CA PRO A 53 13.77 12.55 -17.23
C PRO A 53 13.43 11.09 -17.56
N TRP A 54 14.24 10.43 -18.40
CA TRP A 54 14.09 9.02 -18.72
C TRP A 54 14.17 8.10 -17.49
N ILE A 55 14.84 8.51 -16.39
CA ILE A 55 14.88 7.70 -15.17
C ILE A 55 13.51 7.60 -14.48
N GLU A 56 12.66 8.64 -14.61
CA GLU A 56 11.29 8.62 -14.09
C GLU A 56 10.49 7.54 -14.81
N SER A 57 10.63 7.48 -16.14
CA SER A 57 10.02 6.43 -16.97
C SER A 57 10.57 5.05 -16.63
N ARG A 58 11.89 4.90 -16.45
CA ARG A 58 12.50 3.62 -16.04
C ARG A 58 11.91 3.12 -14.73
N LEU A 59 11.74 3.98 -13.74
CA LEU A 59 11.09 3.62 -12.47
C LEU A 59 9.62 3.24 -12.68
N TRP A 60 8.86 4.08 -13.40
CA TRP A 60 7.42 3.89 -13.63
C TRP A 60 7.06 2.56 -14.31
N PHE A 61 7.93 2.12 -15.21
CA PHE A 61 7.77 0.87 -15.96
C PHE A 61 8.63 -0.27 -15.42
N SER A 62 9.26 -0.09 -14.26
CA SER A 62 10.12 -1.12 -13.68
C SER A 62 9.31 -2.29 -13.07
N PRO A 63 9.93 -3.48 -12.95
CA PRO A 63 9.35 -4.60 -12.20
C PRO A 63 9.19 -4.35 -10.68
N LEU A 64 9.66 -3.21 -10.16
CA LEU A 64 9.47 -2.83 -8.76
C LEU A 64 8.04 -2.34 -8.49
N VAL A 65 7.31 -1.93 -9.53
CA VAL A 65 5.96 -1.38 -9.45
C VAL A 65 4.93 -2.51 -9.33
N LYS A 66 4.19 -2.51 -8.24
CA LYS A 66 3.06 -3.41 -7.97
C LYS A 66 1.82 -3.01 -8.74
N SER A 67 1.50 -1.73 -8.75
CA SER A 67 0.35 -1.19 -9.46
C SER A 67 0.62 0.23 -9.92
N ARG A 68 -0.07 0.65 -10.98
CA ARG A 68 0.02 1.98 -11.54
C ARG A 68 -1.35 2.44 -12.00
N ASN A 69 -1.60 3.73 -11.86
CA ASN A 69 -2.69 4.43 -12.52
C ASN A 69 -2.10 5.62 -13.29
N VAL A 70 -2.94 6.54 -13.77
CA VAL A 70 -2.50 7.70 -14.56
C VAL A 70 -1.69 8.70 -13.72
N ALA A 71 -1.94 8.78 -12.42
CA ALA A 71 -1.37 9.79 -11.53
C ALA A 71 -0.23 9.27 -10.64
N SER A 72 -0.24 7.97 -10.29
CA SER A 72 0.70 7.39 -9.33
C SER A 72 1.05 5.92 -9.58
N ILE A 73 2.17 5.51 -8.99
CA ILE A 73 2.62 4.12 -8.89
C ILE A 73 2.75 3.70 -7.42
N LEU A 74 2.57 2.41 -7.16
CA LEU A 74 2.86 1.77 -5.87
C LEU A 74 3.93 0.72 -6.07
N LEU A 75 4.95 0.71 -5.22
CA LEU A 75 5.99 -0.31 -5.24
C LEU A 75 5.52 -1.58 -4.53
N HIS A 76 6.12 -2.72 -4.87
CA HIS A 76 5.91 -3.95 -4.11
C HIS A 76 6.40 -3.80 -2.67
N GLN A 77 5.62 -4.27 -1.70
CA GLN A 77 5.94 -4.16 -0.27
C GLN A 77 7.32 -4.73 0.06
N ALA A 78 7.65 -5.93 -0.46
CA ALA A 78 8.96 -6.55 -0.23
C ALA A 78 10.14 -5.73 -0.82
N VAL A 79 9.90 -4.96 -1.88
CA VAL A 79 10.89 -4.02 -2.45
C VAL A 79 11.03 -2.80 -1.54
N VAL A 80 9.92 -2.23 -1.10
CA VAL A 80 9.90 -1.08 -0.18
C VAL A 80 10.64 -1.40 1.12
N GLU A 81 10.37 -2.55 1.73
CA GLU A 81 11.05 -3.01 2.94
C GLU A 81 12.56 -3.16 2.72
N TYR A 82 12.97 -3.72 1.59
CA TYR A 82 14.38 -3.85 1.23
C TYR A 82 15.05 -2.47 1.10
N LEU A 83 14.44 -1.57 0.32
CA LEU A 83 14.97 -0.23 0.07
C LEU A 83 15.01 0.65 1.33
N ARG A 84 14.03 0.52 2.22
CA ARG A 84 14.03 1.20 3.53
C ARG A 84 15.17 0.70 4.42
N GLY A 85 15.47 -0.60 4.37
CA GLY A 85 16.64 -1.16 5.03
C GLY A 85 17.96 -0.55 4.51
N GLU A 86 18.10 -0.38 3.19
CA GLU A 86 19.25 0.34 2.62
C GLU A 86 19.30 1.80 3.07
N LEU A 87 18.16 2.50 3.12
CA LEU A 87 18.08 3.87 3.63
C LEU A 87 18.51 3.96 5.10
N THR A 88 18.17 2.98 5.94
CA THR A 88 18.63 2.94 7.33
C THR A 88 20.15 2.86 7.41
N GLU A 89 20.79 2.04 6.59
CA GLU A 89 22.26 1.97 6.55
C GLU A 89 22.86 3.29 6.05
N LEU A 90 22.28 3.91 5.01
CA LEU A 90 22.71 5.22 4.52
C LEU A 90 22.51 6.33 5.57
N TRP A 91 21.46 6.28 6.39
CA TRP A 91 21.22 7.28 7.43
C TRP A 91 22.29 7.28 8.52
N ARG A 92 22.93 6.13 8.76
CA ARG A 92 24.05 6.00 9.70
C ARG A 92 25.30 6.73 9.20
N ASP A 93 25.49 6.83 7.88
CA ASP A 93 26.58 7.61 7.28
C ASP A 93 26.31 9.13 7.43
N PRO A 94 27.14 9.88 8.18
CA PRO A 94 27.00 11.32 8.33
C PRO A 94 27.03 12.08 7.00
N ALA A 95 27.75 11.58 5.98
CA ALA A 95 27.84 12.22 4.68
C ALA A 95 26.52 12.16 3.90
N GLN A 96 25.75 11.09 4.07
CA GLN A 96 24.46 10.89 3.39
C GLN A 96 23.29 11.48 4.17
N ARG A 97 23.42 11.62 5.50
CA ARG A 97 22.33 12.07 6.37
C ARG A 97 21.74 13.42 5.96
N THR A 98 22.57 14.37 5.52
CA THR A 98 22.08 15.68 5.02
C THR A 98 21.18 15.51 3.81
N ARG A 99 21.57 14.67 2.83
CA ARG A 99 20.79 14.38 1.63
C ARG A 99 19.47 13.69 1.96
N LEU A 100 19.46 12.77 2.92
CA LEU A 100 18.24 12.08 3.35
C LEU A 100 17.29 12.99 4.14
N ARG A 101 17.82 13.93 4.93
CA ARG A 101 17.00 14.99 5.55
C ARG A 101 16.34 15.87 4.50
N THR A 102 17.07 16.26 3.46
CA THR A 102 16.49 16.98 2.31
C THR A 102 15.39 16.17 1.64
N ALA A 103 15.60 14.86 1.42
CA ALA A 103 14.57 13.98 0.88
C ALA A 103 13.30 13.94 1.74
N ARG A 104 13.45 13.81 3.07
CA ARG A 104 12.34 13.86 4.03
C ARG A 104 11.58 15.19 3.94
N MET A 105 12.28 16.31 3.86
CA MET A 105 11.66 17.65 3.73
C MET A 105 10.93 17.84 2.40
N LEU A 106 11.53 17.42 1.28
CA LEU A 106 10.91 17.52 -0.05
C LEU A 106 9.64 16.68 -0.13
N MET A 107 9.66 15.47 0.44
CA MET A 107 8.47 14.62 0.51
C MET A 107 7.35 15.31 1.29
N ALA A 108 7.66 15.83 2.47
CA ALA A 108 6.69 16.54 3.31
C ALA A 108 6.08 17.76 2.61
N GLU A 109 6.88 18.51 1.84
CA GLU A 109 6.37 19.66 1.08
C GLU A 109 5.45 19.22 -0.05
N VAL A 110 5.83 18.22 -0.84
CA VAL A 110 5.00 17.72 -1.95
C VAL A 110 3.71 17.08 -1.45
N HIS A 111 3.75 16.43 -0.28
CA HIS A 111 2.62 15.73 0.31
C HIS A 111 1.86 16.53 1.37
N ARG A 112 2.12 17.84 1.51
CA ARG A 112 1.48 18.73 2.49
C ARG A 112 -0.06 18.64 2.53
N ASP A 113 -0.69 18.32 1.41
CA ASP A 113 -2.14 18.25 1.25
C ASP A 113 -2.68 16.81 1.29
N LEU A 114 -1.84 15.80 1.58
CA LEU A 114 -2.31 14.45 1.85
C LEU A 114 -3.16 14.40 3.13
N SER A 115 -4.03 13.41 3.21
CA SER A 115 -4.80 13.18 4.44
C SER A 115 -3.85 12.98 5.64
N PRO A 116 -4.19 13.47 6.85
CA PRO A 116 -3.32 13.35 8.03
C PRO A 116 -2.86 11.92 8.33
N ALA A 117 -3.72 10.93 8.05
CA ALA A 117 -3.42 9.51 8.24
C ALA A 117 -2.28 9.00 7.34
N LEU A 118 -2.23 9.46 6.09
CA LEU A 118 -1.17 9.11 5.14
C LEU A 118 0.15 9.83 5.47
N LEU A 119 0.07 11.10 5.87
CA LEU A 119 1.24 11.85 6.35
C LEU A 119 1.87 11.19 7.57
N LEU A 120 1.05 10.73 8.52
CA LEU A 120 1.52 10.00 9.69
C LEU A 120 2.28 8.73 9.31
N GLU A 121 1.78 7.95 8.34
CA GLU A 121 2.49 6.77 7.84
C GLU A 121 3.89 7.12 7.31
N GLU A 122 4.02 8.18 6.51
CA GLU A 122 5.33 8.63 5.99
C GLU A 122 6.26 9.11 7.09
N GLN A 123 5.74 9.84 8.08
CA GLN A 123 6.52 10.33 9.23
C GLN A 123 7.08 9.17 10.06
N VAL A 124 6.24 8.18 10.37
CA VAL A 124 6.65 6.98 11.12
C VAL A 124 7.68 6.18 10.32
N VAL A 125 7.52 6.08 9.00
CA VAL A 125 8.50 5.41 8.15
C VAL A 125 9.84 6.13 8.16
N TRP A 126 9.86 7.46 8.06
CA TRP A 126 11.10 8.24 8.15
C TRP A 126 11.77 8.14 9.52
N ALA A 127 11.00 8.14 10.61
CA ALA A 127 11.51 7.92 11.96
C ALA A 127 12.14 6.53 12.11
N ALA A 128 11.49 5.50 11.54
CA ALA A 128 12.04 4.15 11.49
C ALA A 128 13.32 4.05 10.64
N VAL A 129 13.38 4.72 9.49
CA VAL A 129 14.61 4.83 8.68
C VAL A 129 15.73 5.48 9.50
N ALA A 130 15.41 6.52 10.27
CA ALA A 130 16.35 7.20 11.14
C ALA A 130 16.77 6.39 12.38
N GLY A 131 16.05 5.31 12.71
CA GLY A 131 16.22 4.53 13.94
C GLY A 131 15.74 5.25 15.20
N ASP A 132 14.88 6.26 15.06
CA ASP A 132 14.37 7.08 16.16
C ASP A 132 13.05 6.50 16.69
N LEU A 133 13.15 5.53 17.61
CA LEU A 133 11.98 4.88 18.22
C LEU A 133 11.12 5.85 19.04
N ASP A 134 11.73 6.88 19.63
CA ASP A 134 11.02 7.89 20.41
C ASP A 134 10.19 8.81 19.50
N GLU A 135 10.71 9.15 18.32
CA GLU A 135 9.95 9.86 17.29
C GLU A 135 8.79 8.99 16.78
N ILE A 136 8.99 7.70 16.50
CA ILE A 136 7.88 6.79 16.14
C ILE A 136 6.78 6.80 17.20
N ASP A 137 7.14 6.64 18.48
CA ASP A 137 6.16 6.60 19.58
C ASP A 137 5.39 7.93 19.68
N ARG A 138 6.12 9.05 19.56
CA ARG A 138 5.55 10.40 19.59
C ARG A 138 4.57 10.66 18.45
N GLU A 139 4.90 10.26 17.22
CA GLU A 139 4.05 10.46 16.05
C GLU A 139 2.80 9.55 16.09
N LEU A 140 2.93 8.30 16.55
CA LEU A 140 1.80 7.37 16.64
C LEU A 140 0.87 7.66 17.82
N ALA A 141 1.36 8.24 18.92
CA ALA A 141 0.60 8.42 20.16
C ALA A 141 -0.73 9.19 19.96
N PRO A 142 -0.83 10.29 19.20
CA PRO A 142 -2.09 10.97 18.93
C PRO A 142 -3.13 10.08 18.24
N ALA A 143 -2.72 9.26 17.26
CA ALA A 143 -3.62 8.36 16.55
C ALA A 143 -4.12 7.23 17.48
N VAL A 144 -3.24 6.66 18.30
CA VAL A 144 -3.62 5.66 19.31
C VAL A 144 -4.57 6.27 20.34
N LYS A 145 -4.28 7.47 20.84
CA LYS A 145 -5.17 8.18 21.78
C LYS A 145 -6.54 8.44 21.16
N ALA A 146 -6.59 8.84 19.90
CA ALA A 146 -7.84 9.05 19.17
C ALA A 146 -8.64 7.75 19.03
N LEU A 147 -7.98 6.62 18.74
CA LEU A 147 -8.62 5.29 18.67
C LEU A 147 -9.14 4.81 20.03
N LEU A 148 -8.44 5.10 21.13
CA LEU A 148 -8.86 4.70 22.48
C LEU A 148 -9.96 5.59 23.05
N SER A 149 -9.96 6.88 22.71
CA SER A 149 -10.88 7.87 23.28
C SER A 149 -12.14 8.06 22.45
N SER A 150 -12.09 7.76 21.15
CA SER A 150 -13.27 7.80 20.29
C SER A 150 -13.97 6.44 20.39
N GLY A 151 -15.25 6.43 20.78
CA GLY A 151 -16.12 5.28 20.46
C GLY A 151 -16.03 4.94 18.96
N GLU A 152 -16.35 3.69 18.61
CA GLU A 152 -16.14 3.07 17.29
C GLU A 152 -16.25 4.07 16.12
N ARG A 153 -15.10 4.60 15.65
CA ARG A 153 -15.00 5.36 14.41
C ARG A 153 -14.54 4.40 13.33
N PRO A 154 -15.45 3.86 12.48
CA PRO A 154 -15.12 2.77 11.58
C PRO A 154 -13.98 3.11 10.62
N GLY A 155 -13.89 4.36 10.18
CA GLY A 155 -12.82 4.83 9.30
C GLY A 155 -11.42 4.83 9.94
N LEU A 156 -11.31 5.15 11.24
CA LEU A 156 -10.02 5.17 11.92
C LEU A 156 -9.55 3.74 12.24
N VAL A 157 -10.49 2.84 12.54
CA VAL A 157 -10.23 1.41 12.72
C VAL A 157 -9.83 0.75 11.40
N ALA A 158 -10.52 1.06 10.30
CA ALA A 158 -10.16 0.60 8.97
C ALA A 158 -8.77 1.10 8.53
N TRP A 159 -8.46 2.37 8.82
CA TRP A 159 -7.11 2.89 8.60
C TRP A 159 -6.07 2.11 9.41
N ALA A 160 -6.30 1.87 10.71
CA ALA A 160 -5.36 1.15 11.57
C ALA A 160 -5.00 -0.21 10.97
N GLY A 161 -5.99 -1.00 10.53
CA GLY A 161 -5.75 -2.30 9.88
C GLY A 161 -4.91 -2.19 8.60
N GLN A 162 -5.19 -1.20 7.75
CA GLN A 162 -4.40 -0.96 6.53
C GLN A 162 -2.98 -0.47 6.82
N ALA A 163 -2.83 0.42 7.81
CA ALA A 163 -1.55 0.98 8.23
C ALA A 163 -0.64 -0.12 8.77
N LEU A 164 -1.16 -1.09 9.53
CA LEU A 164 -0.36 -2.22 10.03
C LEU A 164 0.36 -2.99 8.92
N ALA A 165 -0.26 -3.14 7.76
CA ALA A 165 0.34 -3.84 6.63
C ALA A 165 1.46 -3.05 5.93
N ARG A 166 1.58 -1.74 6.19
CA ARG A 166 2.51 -0.82 5.50
C ARG A 166 3.59 -0.23 6.41
N LEU A 167 3.29 -0.15 7.72
CA LEU A 167 4.22 0.37 8.72
C LEU A 167 5.45 -0.55 8.85
N PRO A 168 6.63 0.02 9.11
CA PRO A 168 7.85 -0.76 9.28
C PRO A 168 7.82 -1.54 10.60
N GLU A 169 8.48 -2.71 10.63
CA GLU A 169 8.52 -3.57 11.83
C GLU A 169 9.02 -2.83 13.08
N ALA A 170 9.96 -1.90 12.92
CA ALA A 170 10.48 -1.07 14.01
C ALA A 170 9.38 -0.28 14.73
N ALA A 171 8.30 0.10 14.03
CA ALA A 171 7.16 0.78 14.64
C ALA A 171 6.45 -0.11 15.67
N PHE A 172 6.39 -1.42 15.45
CA PHE A 172 5.78 -2.37 16.40
C PHE A 172 6.65 -2.68 17.62
N GLY A 173 7.89 -2.20 17.63
CA GLY A 173 8.76 -2.21 18.81
C GLY A 173 8.39 -1.15 19.86
N THR A 174 7.58 -0.13 19.51
CA THR A 174 7.20 0.96 20.42
C THR A 174 5.89 0.68 21.16
N ASN A 175 5.62 1.45 22.23
CA ASN A 175 4.38 1.30 23.01
C ASN A 175 3.14 1.64 22.18
N ALA A 176 3.21 2.73 21.41
CA ALA A 176 2.13 3.17 20.53
C ALA A 176 1.90 2.17 19.39
N GLY A 177 2.96 1.61 18.78
CA GLY A 177 2.83 0.58 17.76
C GLY A 177 2.20 -0.71 18.28
N GLN A 178 2.60 -1.16 19.49
CA GLN A 178 1.96 -2.32 20.13
C GLN A 178 0.50 -2.06 20.48
N ALA A 179 0.16 -0.85 20.94
CA ALA A 179 -1.22 -0.46 21.19
C ALA A 179 -2.05 -0.48 19.90
N LEU A 180 -1.53 0.08 18.81
CA LEU A 180 -2.16 0.06 17.48
C LEU A 180 -2.43 -1.38 17.01
N ARG A 181 -1.45 -2.27 17.17
CA ARG A 181 -1.59 -3.70 16.81
C ARG A 181 -2.71 -4.39 17.59
N ARG A 182 -2.82 -4.13 18.89
CA ARG A 182 -3.90 -4.68 19.74
C ARG A 182 -5.27 -4.13 19.35
N ILE A 183 -5.36 -2.85 18.99
CA ILE A 183 -6.62 -2.22 18.57
C ILE A 183 -7.10 -2.83 17.25
N ALA A 184 -6.21 -2.99 16.26
CA ALA A 184 -6.58 -3.60 14.99
C ALA A 184 -6.97 -5.08 15.15
N ALA A 185 -6.23 -5.86 15.95
CA ALA A 185 -6.57 -7.26 16.21
C ALA A 185 -7.98 -7.42 16.79
N ARG A 186 -8.35 -6.58 17.77
CA ARG A 186 -9.71 -6.58 18.33
C ARG A 186 -10.77 -6.18 17.32
N ALA A 187 -10.46 -5.26 16.42
CA ALA A 187 -11.38 -4.86 15.37
C ALA A 187 -11.61 -5.96 14.33
N ASP A 188 -10.56 -6.72 14.01
CA ASP A 188 -10.68 -7.88 13.11
C ASP A 188 -11.44 -9.02 13.80
N GLU A 189 -11.18 -9.30 15.08
CA GLU A 189 -11.97 -10.26 15.87
C GLU A 189 -13.46 -9.88 15.95
N ALA A 190 -13.76 -8.59 16.15
CA ALA A 190 -15.14 -8.09 16.17
C ALA A 190 -15.82 -8.22 14.80
N ARG A 191 -15.09 -8.01 13.70
CA ARG A 191 -15.58 -8.26 12.34
C ARG A 191 -15.80 -9.74 12.10
N ASP A 192 -14.85 -10.61 12.45
CA ASP A 192 -14.99 -12.05 12.28
C ASP A 192 -16.14 -12.61 13.13
N ALA A 193 -16.39 -12.06 14.32
CA ALA A 193 -17.53 -12.40 15.15
C ALA A 193 -18.87 -11.90 14.56
N ALA A 194 -18.89 -10.70 13.95
CA ALA A 194 -20.05 -10.17 13.24
C ALA A 194 -20.35 -10.98 11.96
N SER A 195 -19.31 -11.33 11.20
CA SER A 195 -19.40 -12.10 9.96
C SER A 195 -19.56 -13.61 10.20
N GLY A 196 -19.23 -14.11 11.39
CA GLY A 196 -19.52 -15.46 11.88
C GLY A 196 -20.99 -15.68 12.25
N GLY A 197 -21.79 -14.60 12.28
CA GLY A 197 -23.23 -14.69 12.25
C GLY A 197 -23.70 -14.88 10.80
N THR A 198 -24.43 -15.96 10.54
CA THR A 198 -25.24 -16.14 9.32
C THR A 198 -26.17 -14.95 9.01
N GLY A 199 -26.28 -13.95 9.90
CA GLY A 199 -27.05 -12.72 9.73
C GLY A 199 -26.44 -11.69 8.76
N GLU A 200 -25.12 -11.48 8.67
CA GLU A 200 -24.56 -10.40 7.82
C GLU A 200 -24.66 -10.73 6.33
N VAL A 201 -24.39 -12.00 5.96
CA VAL A 201 -24.65 -12.49 4.60
C VAL A 201 -26.14 -12.48 4.30
N GLN A 202 -27.01 -12.72 5.30
CA GLN A 202 -28.45 -12.78 5.10
C GLN A 202 -29.09 -11.38 4.99
N GLU A 203 -28.60 -10.38 5.74
CA GLU A 203 -28.98 -8.96 5.61
C GLU A 203 -28.45 -8.34 4.32
N MET A 204 -27.19 -8.62 3.94
CA MET A 204 -26.66 -8.19 2.64
C MET A 204 -27.36 -8.89 1.48
N THR A 205 -27.69 -10.19 1.60
CA THR A 205 -28.47 -10.93 0.59
C THR A 205 -29.91 -10.43 0.50
N GLN A 206 -30.52 -10.00 1.62
CA GLN A 206 -31.83 -9.35 1.63
C GLN A 206 -31.78 -7.98 0.95
N LEU A 207 -30.82 -7.12 1.32
CA LEU A 207 -30.64 -5.79 0.73
C LEU A 207 -30.28 -5.84 -0.76
N LEU A 208 -29.42 -6.79 -1.17
CA LEU A 208 -29.08 -7.03 -2.58
C LEU A 208 -30.22 -7.73 -3.35
N GLY A 209 -31.11 -8.43 -2.65
CA GLY A 209 -32.29 -9.08 -3.21
C GLY A 209 -33.34 -8.09 -3.73
N GLU A 210 -33.40 -6.89 -3.16
CA GLU A 210 -34.31 -5.81 -3.56
C GLU A 210 -33.81 -5.00 -4.77
N LEU A 211 -32.53 -5.15 -5.14
CA LEU A 211 -31.97 -4.45 -6.29
C LEU A 211 -32.37 -5.10 -7.62
N PRO A 212 -32.56 -4.30 -8.69
CA PRO A 212 -32.74 -4.81 -10.04
C PRO A 212 -31.59 -5.73 -10.43
N ARG A 213 -31.89 -6.84 -11.11
CA ARG A 213 -30.88 -7.80 -11.55
C ARG A 213 -30.42 -7.53 -12.98
N VAL A 214 -29.11 -7.49 -13.18
CA VAL A 214 -28.44 -7.42 -14.48
C VAL A 214 -27.81 -8.77 -14.81
N ARG A 215 -27.90 -9.20 -16.08
CA ARG A 215 -27.28 -10.45 -16.53
C ARG A 215 -25.87 -10.17 -17.05
N ILE A 216 -24.88 -10.87 -16.50
CA ILE A 216 -23.51 -10.84 -17.01
C ILE A 216 -23.20 -12.15 -17.73
N GLY A 217 -22.54 -12.08 -18.88
CA GLY A 217 -22.05 -13.23 -19.62
C GLY A 217 -20.82 -13.83 -18.96
N VAL A 218 -20.82 -15.16 -18.86
CA VAL A 218 -19.72 -15.96 -18.35
C VAL A 218 -19.33 -16.99 -19.41
N ALA A 219 -18.05 -17.02 -19.76
CA ALA A 219 -17.50 -18.01 -20.67
C ALA A 219 -16.14 -18.50 -20.17
N ARG A 220 -15.92 -19.80 -20.24
CA ARG A 220 -14.59 -20.40 -20.04
C ARG A 220 -13.96 -20.66 -21.41
N ARG A 221 -12.74 -20.15 -21.60
CA ARG A 221 -11.90 -20.45 -22.77
C ARG A 221 -10.58 -21.03 -22.28
N GLY A 222 -10.48 -22.36 -22.24
CA GLY A 222 -9.33 -23.06 -21.69
C GLY A 222 -9.14 -22.76 -20.20
N SER A 223 -8.02 -22.13 -19.85
CA SER A 223 -7.69 -21.69 -18.49
C SER A 223 -8.23 -20.31 -18.13
N LEU A 224 -8.88 -19.60 -19.05
CA LEU A 224 -9.40 -18.26 -18.83
C LEU A 224 -10.90 -18.29 -18.55
N LEU A 225 -11.32 -17.61 -17.49
CA LEU A 225 -12.71 -17.27 -17.22
C LEU A 225 -12.95 -15.81 -17.63
N GLN A 226 -13.90 -15.60 -18.54
CA GLN A 226 -14.30 -14.27 -19.00
C GLN A 226 -15.65 -13.89 -18.38
N LEU A 227 -15.71 -12.68 -17.84
CA LEU A 227 -16.90 -12.06 -17.24
C LEU A 227 -17.17 -10.73 -17.95
N GLY A 228 -18.41 -10.47 -18.35
CA GLY A 228 -18.81 -9.16 -18.88
C GLY A 228 -19.86 -9.22 -19.98
N THR A 229 -19.87 -8.20 -20.84
CA THR A 229 -20.72 -8.14 -22.03
C THR A 229 -20.08 -8.97 -23.15
N LEU A 230 -20.33 -10.27 -23.13
CA LEU A 230 -19.78 -11.20 -24.12
C LEU A 230 -20.64 -11.19 -25.38
N SER A 231 -20.01 -11.14 -26.56
CA SER A 231 -20.72 -11.30 -27.83
C SER A 231 -21.35 -12.70 -27.91
N PRO A 232 -22.60 -12.84 -28.39
CA PRO A 232 -23.24 -14.15 -28.55
C PRO A 232 -22.40 -15.11 -29.41
N PRO A 233 -22.43 -16.43 -29.12
CA PRO A 233 -23.14 -17.09 -28.03
C PRO A 233 -22.32 -17.11 -26.74
N ALA A 234 -22.73 -16.31 -25.73
CA ALA A 234 -22.22 -16.47 -24.37
C ALA A 234 -22.93 -17.69 -23.75
N PRO A 235 -22.20 -18.75 -23.36
CA PRO A 235 -22.81 -20.02 -22.97
C PRO A 235 -23.57 -19.94 -21.64
N HIS A 236 -23.20 -19.03 -20.74
CA HIS A 236 -23.84 -18.88 -19.44
C HIS A 236 -24.07 -17.42 -19.07
N LEU A 237 -25.25 -17.12 -18.53
CA LEU A 237 -25.61 -15.79 -18.02
C LEU A 237 -25.84 -15.92 -16.51
N ILE A 238 -25.12 -15.14 -15.70
CA ILE A 238 -25.31 -15.08 -14.25
C ILE A 238 -26.08 -13.80 -13.91
N PRO A 239 -27.22 -13.89 -13.21
CA PRO A 239 -27.93 -12.72 -12.71
C PRO A 239 -27.19 -12.15 -11.49
N LEU A 240 -26.87 -10.86 -11.52
CA LEU A 240 -26.23 -10.14 -10.42
C LEU A 240 -27.08 -8.92 -10.03
N PRO A 241 -27.06 -8.49 -8.76
CA PRO A 241 -27.58 -7.18 -8.37
C PRO A 241 -26.87 -6.06 -9.16
N ASP A 242 -27.61 -5.06 -9.64
CA ASP A 242 -27.05 -3.94 -10.42
C ASP A 242 -26.40 -2.90 -9.49
N THR A 243 -25.21 -3.23 -8.97
CA THR A 243 -24.38 -2.35 -8.15
C THR A 243 -23.30 -1.63 -8.98
N ALA A 244 -22.78 -0.51 -8.48
CA ALA A 244 -21.67 0.22 -9.10
C ALA A 244 -20.51 0.42 -8.09
N PRO A 245 -19.41 -0.37 -8.18
CA PRO A 245 -19.11 -1.41 -9.16
C PRO A 245 -19.92 -2.71 -8.95
N ARG A 246 -19.98 -3.57 -9.97
CA ARG A 246 -20.56 -4.92 -9.88
C ARG A 246 -19.56 -5.85 -9.21
N LEU A 247 -20.01 -6.58 -8.20
CA LEU A 247 -19.17 -7.48 -7.40
C LEU A 247 -19.45 -8.94 -7.77
N VAL A 248 -18.39 -9.71 -7.99
CA VAL A 248 -18.43 -11.17 -8.24
C VAL A 248 -17.27 -11.78 -7.47
N ASP A 249 -17.56 -12.76 -6.62
CA ASP A 249 -16.55 -13.59 -5.96
C ASP A 249 -16.40 -14.93 -6.68
N LEU A 250 -15.17 -15.42 -6.81
CA LEU A 250 -14.84 -16.64 -7.56
C LEU A 250 -14.13 -17.62 -6.63
N GLN A 251 -14.73 -18.80 -6.46
CA GLN A 251 -14.14 -19.90 -5.73
C GLN A 251 -13.93 -21.09 -6.67
N TRP A 252 -12.80 -21.77 -6.52
CA TRP A 252 -12.52 -23.02 -7.22
C TRP A 252 -12.08 -24.08 -6.23
N GLU A 253 -12.62 -25.28 -6.39
CA GLU A 253 -12.13 -26.46 -5.69
C GLU A 253 -10.96 -27.03 -6.48
N VAL A 254 -9.87 -27.31 -5.79
CA VAL A 254 -8.72 -28.03 -6.34
C VAL A 254 -8.80 -29.45 -5.80
N ASP A 255 -9.15 -30.40 -6.66
CA ASP A 255 -8.99 -31.83 -6.38
C ASP A 255 -7.51 -32.22 -6.29
#